data_AF-Q8X4C1-F1
#
_entry.id   AF-Q8X4C1-F1
#
_cell.length_a   1.000
_cell.length_b   1.000
_cell.length_c   1.000
_cell.angle_alpha   90.00
_cell.angle_beta   90.00
_cell.angle_gamma   90.00
#
_symmetry.space_group_name_H-M   'P 1'
#
loop_
_entity.id
_entity.type
_entity.pdbx_description
1 polymer ?
#
loop_
_entity_poly.entity_id
_entity_poly.type
_entity_poly.pdbx_seq_one_letter_code
_entity_poly.pdbx_strand_id
1 'polypeptide(L)'
;MHWVISPTLISNINSPGGDVFEGIAIFNALKNQGATITVYVDGVAASMASVIAMAGDTVIMPENAFMMIHKPWGFSGGDAEDMRSYADLLDKVESVLLPAYAQKTGKTTDEIAAMLADETWMSGAECLAHGFADQVTPAVEAMACIQSKRTEEFKKMPESIRNMITPPRNSAPRDTTVTIPAPAVTEPSPVPAVSDEATIRARVMAEQKARMSGINDLFAMFGGRYQTLQAQCVADPDCSLEMARERLLNEMGEPPRVSWRVFYL
;
A
#
# COMPACT_ATOMS: atom_id res chain seq x y z
N MET A 1 -33.88 13.58 15.55
CA MET A 1 -32.41 13.51 15.65
C MET A 1 -31.89 13.04 14.31
N HIS A 2 -31.27 13.93 13.53
CA HIS A 2 -30.54 13.53 12.33
C HIS A 2 -29.14 13.12 12.77
N TRP A 3 -28.81 11.83 12.66
CA TRP A 3 -27.44 11.37 12.79
C TRP A 3 -26.71 11.72 11.49
N VAL A 4 -25.85 12.73 11.51
CA VAL A 4 -24.88 12.93 10.43
C VAL A 4 -23.80 11.88 10.67
N ILE A 5 -23.81 10.80 9.89
CA ILE A 5 -22.70 9.86 9.84
C ILE A 5 -21.57 10.61 9.11
N SER A 6 -20.55 11.05 9.83
CA SER A 6 -19.38 11.68 9.21
C SER A 6 -18.71 10.68 8.27
N PRO A 7 -18.41 11.05 7.00
CA PRO A 7 -17.76 10.14 6.07
C PRO A 7 -16.39 9.73 6.60
N THR A 8 -15.98 8.49 6.31
CA THR A 8 -14.64 7.97 6.64
C THR A 8 -13.80 7.88 5.37
N LEU A 9 -12.62 8.50 5.37
CA LEU A 9 -11.61 8.35 4.33
C LEU A 9 -10.62 7.25 4.71
N ILE A 10 -10.29 6.36 3.78
CA ILE A 10 -9.18 5.42 3.94
C ILE A 10 -8.01 5.86 3.05
N SER A 11 -6.83 5.99 3.65
CA SER A 11 -5.58 6.32 2.96
C SER A 11 -4.59 5.19 3.16
N ASN A 12 -4.16 4.55 2.08
CA ASN A 12 -3.12 3.51 2.13
C ASN A 12 -1.79 4.10 1.68
N ILE A 13 -0.75 3.90 2.50
CA ILE A 13 0.59 4.45 2.29
C ILE A 13 1.59 3.31 2.15
N ASN A 14 2.28 3.31 1.02
CA ASN A 14 3.49 2.51 0.82
C ASN A 14 4.48 3.35 0.01
N SER A 15 5.21 4.24 0.67
CA SER A 15 6.03 5.26 0.03
C SER A 15 7.30 5.58 0.82
N PRO A 16 8.45 5.73 0.14
CA PRO A 16 9.70 6.19 0.76
C PRO A 16 9.71 7.70 1.06
N GLY A 17 8.64 8.42 0.75
CA GLY A 17 8.58 9.89 0.78
C GLY A 17 9.00 10.50 -0.56
N GLY A 18 9.15 11.83 -0.59
CA GLY A 18 9.38 12.57 -1.83
C GLY A 18 9.49 14.07 -1.60
N ASP A 19 8.92 14.87 -2.50
CA ASP A 19 8.91 16.33 -2.37
C ASP A 19 8.18 16.79 -1.10
N VAL A 20 8.75 17.77 -0.40
CA VAL A 20 8.22 18.28 0.86
C VAL A 20 6.98 19.13 0.67
N PHE A 21 6.96 19.98 -0.35
CA PHE A 21 5.86 20.92 -0.57
C PHE A 21 4.63 20.19 -1.11
N GLU A 22 4.81 19.22 -2.01
CA GLU A 22 3.74 18.31 -2.44
C GLU A 22 3.22 17.47 -1.26
N GLY A 23 4.13 16.98 -0.39
CA GLY A 23 3.74 16.27 0.81
C GLY A 23 2.89 17.11 1.77
N ILE A 24 3.26 18.38 1.97
CA ILE A 24 2.48 19.35 2.75
C ILE A 24 1.11 19.62 2.10
N ALA A 25 1.05 19.74 0.77
CA ALA A 25 -0.20 19.95 0.06
C ALA A 25 -1.18 18.77 0.28
N ILE A 26 -0.68 17.54 0.20
CA ILE A 26 -1.47 16.33 0.49
C ILE A 26 -1.91 16.29 1.95
N PHE A 27 -0.99 16.53 2.89
CA PHE A 27 -1.32 16.57 4.32
C PHE A 27 -2.47 17.57 4.61
N ASN A 28 -2.38 18.77 4.04
CA ASN A 28 -3.39 19.81 4.22
C ASN A 28 -4.72 19.44 3.55
N ALA A 29 -4.67 18.84 2.35
CA ALA A 29 -5.88 18.36 1.67
C ALA A 29 -6.61 17.30 2.52
N LEU A 30 -5.86 16.37 3.11
CA LEU A 30 -6.39 15.36 4.02
C LEU A 30 -7.01 15.99 5.26
N LYS A 31 -6.34 16.93 5.92
CA LYS A 31 -6.90 17.58 7.13
C LYS A 31 -8.14 18.43 6.86
N ASN A 32 -8.28 18.99 5.67
CA ASN A 32 -9.34 19.97 5.35
C ASN A 32 -10.61 19.36 4.74
N GLN A 33 -10.62 18.09 4.34
CA GLN A 33 -11.79 17.45 3.69
C GLN A 33 -12.96 17.13 4.64
N GLY A 34 -12.80 17.25 5.96
CA GLY A 34 -13.89 17.10 6.94
C GLY A 34 -14.35 15.65 7.23
N ALA A 35 -13.72 14.65 6.60
CA ALA A 35 -13.93 13.23 6.89
C ALA A 35 -13.04 12.75 8.04
N THR A 36 -13.46 11.71 8.76
CA THR A 36 -12.57 10.98 9.67
C THR A 36 -11.61 10.12 8.83
N ILE A 37 -10.32 10.19 9.11
CA ILE A 37 -9.28 9.59 8.27
C ILE A 37 -8.64 8.40 8.98
N THR A 38 -8.73 7.23 8.34
CA THR A 38 -7.95 6.05 8.72
C THR A 38 -6.81 5.86 7.73
N VAL A 39 -5.58 5.92 8.22
CA VAL A 39 -4.37 5.64 7.45
C VAL A 39 -3.92 4.21 7.72
N TYR A 40 -3.64 3.45 6.66
CA TYR A 40 -2.95 2.18 6.71
C TYR A 40 -1.55 2.35 6.12
N VAL A 41 -0.52 1.93 6.86
CA VAL A 41 0.83 1.82 6.31
C VAL A 41 1.03 0.38 5.86
N ASP A 42 0.94 0.14 4.55
CA ASP A 42 0.92 -1.23 4.01
C ASP A 42 2.31 -1.90 4.06
N GLY A 43 3.38 -1.11 3.99
CA GLY A 43 4.75 -1.60 3.97
C GLY A 43 5.74 -0.60 4.53
N VAL A 44 5.86 0.58 3.91
CA VAL A 44 6.70 1.66 4.44
C VAL A 44 6.03 3.03 4.35
N ALA A 45 6.22 3.85 5.37
CA ALA A 45 5.96 5.29 5.34
C ALA A 45 7.23 6.01 5.77
N ALA A 46 8.09 6.40 4.83
CA ALA A 46 9.36 7.07 5.15
C ALA A 46 9.36 8.54 4.74
N SER A 47 10.14 9.36 5.46
CA SER A 47 10.28 10.80 5.21
C SER A 47 8.90 11.47 5.10
N MET A 48 8.60 12.24 4.03
CA MET A 48 7.32 12.94 3.91
C MET A 48 6.07 12.04 3.91
N ALA A 49 6.19 10.76 3.53
CA ALA A 49 5.07 9.83 3.65
C ALA A 49 4.69 9.58 5.12
N SER A 50 5.66 9.60 6.04
CA SER A 50 5.38 9.51 7.47
C SER A 50 4.69 10.76 8.02
N VAL A 51 5.00 11.95 7.51
CA VAL A 51 4.26 13.18 7.86
C VAL A 51 2.81 13.07 7.41
N ILE A 52 2.58 12.65 6.16
CA ILE A 52 1.23 12.45 5.61
C ILE A 52 0.44 11.44 6.45
N ALA A 53 1.08 10.38 6.94
CA ALA A 53 0.43 9.42 7.82
C ALA A 53 -0.14 10.09 9.09
N MET A 54 0.53 11.12 9.63
CA MET A 54 0.05 11.87 10.80
C MET A 54 -1.22 12.70 10.54
N ALA A 55 -1.65 12.84 9.29
CA ALA A 55 -2.96 13.44 8.99
C ALA A 55 -4.11 12.54 9.45
N GLY A 56 -3.87 11.22 9.60
CA GLY A 56 -4.85 10.25 10.04
C GLY A 56 -5.33 10.47 11.47
N ASP A 57 -6.65 10.46 11.67
CA ASP A 57 -7.24 10.33 13.00
C ASP A 57 -6.86 8.98 13.62
N THR A 58 -6.83 7.93 12.79
CA THR A 58 -6.31 6.60 13.13
C THR A 58 -5.22 6.19 12.15
N VAL A 59 -4.11 5.66 12.65
CA VAL A 59 -2.96 5.15 11.90
C VAL A 59 -2.75 3.70 12.31
N ILE A 60 -2.81 2.80 11.33
CA ILE A 60 -2.73 1.35 11.51
C ILE A 60 -1.50 0.84 10.76
N MET A 61 -0.66 0.07 11.44
CA MET A 61 0.56 -0.49 10.87
C MET A 61 0.66 -1.99 11.14
N PRO A 62 0.89 -2.84 10.12
CA PRO A 62 1.30 -4.22 10.32
C PRO A 62 2.61 -4.34 11.10
N GLU A 63 2.80 -5.46 11.80
CA GLU A 63 4.05 -5.79 12.52
C GLU A 63 5.30 -5.74 11.63
N ASN A 64 5.14 -6.07 10.34
CA ASN A 64 6.22 -6.09 9.34
C ASN A 64 6.32 -4.80 8.51
N ALA A 65 5.54 -3.77 8.83
CA ALA A 65 5.67 -2.45 8.21
C ALA A 65 6.65 -1.56 8.99
N PHE A 66 7.19 -0.56 8.30
CA PHE A 66 8.15 0.38 8.86
C PHE A 66 7.78 1.83 8.62
N MET A 67 8.11 2.70 9.59
CA MET A 67 8.09 4.14 9.43
C MET A 67 9.51 4.66 9.59
N MET A 68 9.87 5.67 8.81
CA MET A 68 11.13 6.40 9.01
C MET A 68 10.88 7.89 9.04
N ILE A 69 11.48 8.54 10.03
CA ILE A 69 11.49 10.00 10.15
C ILE A 69 12.94 10.51 10.13
N HIS A 70 13.19 11.60 9.43
CA HIS A 70 14.50 12.24 9.36
C HIS A 70 14.36 13.73 9.04
N LYS A 71 15.42 14.50 9.26
CA LYS A 71 15.45 15.92 8.91
C LYS A 71 15.15 16.15 7.42
N PRO A 72 14.51 17.28 7.07
CA PRO A 72 14.43 17.70 5.68
C PRO A 72 15.83 17.71 5.05
N TRP A 73 15.95 17.13 3.87
CA TRP A 73 17.20 17.05 3.16
C TRP A 73 17.03 17.56 1.74
N GLY A 74 18.06 18.23 1.25
CA GLY A 74 18.18 18.63 -0.13
C GLY A 74 19.58 19.11 -0.45
N PHE A 75 19.75 19.61 -1.66
CA PHE A 75 21.03 20.02 -2.21
C PHE A 75 20.91 21.41 -2.83
N SER A 76 21.91 22.25 -2.58
CA SER A 76 22.04 23.58 -3.20
C SER A 76 23.51 23.82 -3.55
N GLY A 77 23.76 24.69 -4.53
CA GLY A 77 25.10 25.16 -4.91
C GLY A 77 25.08 26.66 -5.16
N GLY A 78 26.16 27.35 -4.81
CA GLY A 78 26.22 28.81 -4.83
C GLY A 78 27.34 29.35 -3.94
N ASP A 79 27.26 30.63 -3.61
CA ASP A 79 28.20 31.25 -2.67
C ASP A 79 27.86 30.95 -1.19
N ALA A 80 28.64 31.50 -0.26
CA ALA A 80 28.44 31.25 1.16
C ALA A 80 27.07 31.73 1.68
N GLU A 81 26.49 32.75 1.07
CA GLU A 81 25.18 33.29 1.47
C GLU A 81 24.04 32.44 0.93
N ASP A 82 24.17 31.94 -0.31
CA ASP A 82 23.24 30.96 -0.87
C ASP A 82 23.16 29.71 0.01
N MET A 83 24.30 29.22 0.49
CA MET A 83 24.35 28.02 1.33
C MET A 83 23.72 28.23 2.71
N ARG A 84 23.95 29.39 3.34
CA ARG A 84 23.29 29.73 4.62
C ARG A 84 21.78 29.88 4.45
N SER A 85 21.36 30.61 3.43
CA SER A 85 19.94 30.82 3.11
C SER A 85 19.21 29.48 2.87
N TYR A 86 19.88 28.53 2.22
CA TYR A 86 19.32 27.20 1.99
C TYR A 86 19.24 26.37 3.28
N ALA A 87 20.25 26.43 4.15
CA ALA A 87 20.20 25.79 5.46
C ALA A 87 19.04 26.35 6.31
N ASP A 88 18.89 27.68 6.35
CA ASP A 88 17.79 28.35 7.06
C ASP A 88 16.42 27.93 6.51
N LEU A 89 16.31 27.69 5.19
CA LEU A 89 15.10 27.15 4.59
C LEU A 89 14.80 25.72 5.07
N LEU A 90 15.80 24.84 5.15
CA LEU A 90 15.61 23.48 5.66
C LEU A 90 15.17 23.48 7.14
N ASP A 91 15.77 24.33 7.97
CA ASP A 91 15.36 24.51 9.38
C ASP A 91 13.92 25.03 9.49
N LYS A 92 13.55 25.97 8.61
CA LYS A 92 12.17 26.47 8.55
C LYS A 92 11.19 25.38 8.13
N VAL A 93 11.54 24.56 7.14
CA VAL A 93 10.74 23.41 6.74
C VAL A 93 10.58 22.44 7.91
N GLU A 94 11.66 22.10 8.62
CA GLU A 94 11.61 21.24 9.80
C GLU A 94 10.61 21.77 10.83
N SER A 95 10.65 23.08 11.11
CA SER A 95 9.73 23.74 12.05
C SER A 95 8.24 23.62 11.65
N VAL A 96 7.95 23.49 10.35
CA VAL A 96 6.59 23.30 9.82
C VAL A 96 6.13 21.85 9.94
N LEU A 97 7.05 20.88 9.86
CA LEU A 97 6.74 19.45 9.94
C LEU A 97 6.63 18.94 11.39
N LEU A 98 7.42 19.49 12.31
CA LEU A 98 7.46 19.11 13.72
C LEU A 98 6.07 19.04 14.40
N PRO A 99 5.17 20.02 14.22
CA PRO A 99 3.86 20.00 14.85
C PRO A 99 2.99 18.79 14.46
N ALA A 100 3.12 18.28 13.24
CA ALA A 100 2.32 17.12 12.80
C ALA A 100 2.66 15.86 13.63
N TYR A 101 3.96 15.61 13.84
CA TYR A 101 4.42 14.50 14.69
C TYR A 101 4.13 14.75 16.17
N ALA A 102 4.41 15.96 16.67
CA ALA A 102 4.17 16.29 18.07
C ALA A 102 2.68 16.14 18.43
N GLN A 103 1.78 16.60 17.56
CA GLN A 103 0.34 16.46 17.75
C GLN A 103 -0.09 14.99 17.77
N LYS A 104 0.45 14.14 16.89
CA LYS A 104 0.06 12.74 16.81
C LYS A 104 0.62 11.91 17.98
N THR A 105 1.89 12.11 18.31
CA THR A 105 2.64 11.31 19.30
C THR A 105 2.46 11.78 20.74
N GLY A 106 2.07 13.04 20.95
CA GLY A 106 2.05 13.69 22.26
C GLY A 106 3.45 14.07 22.79
N LYS A 107 4.51 13.86 22.01
CA LYS A 107 5.89 14.25 22.36
C LYS A 107 6.11 15.74 22.19
N THR A 108 7.12 16.27 22.88
CA THR A 108 7.58 17.64 22.65
C THR A 108 8.25 17.77 21.28
N THR A 109 8.26 18.98 20.72
CA THR A 109 8.96 19.26 19.46
C THR A 109 10.45 18.96 19.54
N ASP A 110 11.08 19.12 20.71
CA ASP A 110 12.50 18.84 20.93
C ASP A 110 12.79 17.33 20.89
N GLU A 111 11.93 16.50 21.47
CA GLU A 111 12.03 15.04 21.36
C GLU A 111 11.89 14.58 19.90
N ILE A 112 10.93 15.13 19.16
CA ILE A 112 10.77 14.81 17.74
C ILE A 112 11.99 15.29 16.93
N ALA A 113 12.49 16.50 17.18
CA ALA A 113 13.66 17.03 16.49
C ALA A 113 14.91 16.15 16.71
N ALA A 114 15.09 15.62 17.92
CA ALA A 114 16.14 14.64 18.20
C ALA A 114 15.95 13.35 17.38
N MET A 115 14.73 12.80 17.33
CA MET A 115 14.44 11.61 16.51
C MET A 115 14.64 11.86 15.01
N LEU A 116 14.31 13.06 14.49
CA LEU A 116 14.57 13.45 13.10
C LEU A 116 16.06 13.56 12.80
N ALA A 117 16.84 14.16 13.71
CA ALA A 117 18.29 14.24 13.58
C ALA A 117 18.94 12.85 13.55
N ASP A 118 18.34 11.90 14.24
CA ASP A 118 18.83 10.53 14.31
C ASP A 118 18.45 9.64 13.13
N GLU A 119 17.70 10.10 12.13
CA GLU A 119 17.16 9.24 11.05
C GLU A 119 16.55 7.96 11.64
N THR A 120 15.45 8.12 12.37
CA THR A 120 14.87 7.06 13.18
C THR A 120 13.97 6.15 12.33
N TRP A 121 14.34 4.87 12.28
CA TRP A 121 13.54 3.79 11.71
C TRP A 121 12.78 3.06 12.82
N MET A 122 11.49 2.79 12.60
CA MET A 122 10.61 2.14 13.57
C MET A 122 9.76 1.08 12.87
N SER A 123 9.64 -0.09 13.49
CA SER A 123 8.63 -1.10 13.17
C SER A 123 7.23 -0.63 13.57
N GLY A 124 6.18 -1.31 13.11
CA GLY A 124 4.80 -1.04 13.56
C GLY A 124 4.63 -1.03 15.08
N ALA A 125 5.26 -1.98 15.78
CA ALA A 125 5.24 -2.07 17.24
C ALA A 125 5.93 -0.87 17.92
N GLU A 126 7.08 -0.44 17.41
CA GLU A 126 7.77 0.75 17.91
C GLU A 126 6.97 2.02 17.61
N CYS A 127 6.36 2.13 16.42
CA CYS A 127 5.47 3.24 16.10
C CYS A 127 4.30 3.34 17.07
N LEU A 128 3.70 2.23 17.47
CA LEU A 128 2.65 2.22 18.49
C LEU A 128 3.20 2.68 19.85
N ALA A 129 4.35 2.15 20.27
CA ALA A 129 4.97 2.51 21.55
C ALA A 129 5.38 4.00 21.62
N HIS A 130 5.80 4.57 20.49
CA HIS A 130 6.22 5.97 20.37
C HIS A 130 5.07 6.93 19.99
N GLY A 131 3.86 6.43 19.74
CA GLY A 131 2.67 7.23 19.43
C GLY A 131 2.51 7.66 17.97
N PHE A 132 3.30 7.10 17.05
CA PHE A 132 3.17 7.34 15.60
C PHE A 132 2.05 6.50 14.97
N ALA A 133 1.69 5.37 15.60
CA ALA A 133 0.57 4.53 15.22
C ALA A 133 -0.40 4.36 16.39
N ASP A 134 -1.68 4.10 16.10
CA ASP A 134 -2.70 3.84 17.12
C ASP A 134 -3.01 2.34 17.25
N GLN A 135 -2.75 1.56 16.19
CA GLN A 135 -2.98 0.12 16.17
C GLN A 135 -1.90 -0.61 15.39
N VAL A 136 -1.60 -1.82 15.85
CA VAL A 136 -0.75 -2.77 15.14
C VAL A 136 -1.56 -4.00 14.78
N THR A 137 -1.45 -4.43 13.53
CA THR A 137 -2.06 -5.67 13.04
C THR A 137 -1.00 -6.74 12.82
N PRO A 138 -1.36 -8.03 12.80
CA PRO A 138 -0.43 -9.09 12.42
C PRO A 138 0.24 -8.78 11.07
N ALA A 139 1.44 -9.33 10.88
CA ALA A 139 2.16 -9.18 9.63
C ALA A 139 1.27 -9.54 8.42
N VAL A 140 1.25 -8.66 7.42
CA VAL A 140 0.51 -8.86 6.17
C VAL A 140 1.51 -9.24 5.10
N GLU A 141 1.18 -10.15 4.18
CA GLU A 141 2.03 -10.38 3.00
C GLU A 141 2.08 -9.09 2.17
N ALA A 142 3.15 -8.32 2.34
CA ALA A 142 3.34 -7.07 1.62
C ALA A 142 3.52 -7.38 0.12
N MET A 143 2.46 -7.21 -0.67
CA MET A 143 2.46 -7.45 -2.12
C MET A 143 3.15 -6.33 -2.93
N ALA A 144 3.73 -5.31 -2.28
CA ALA A 144 4.19 -4.10 -2.97
C ALA A 144 5.72 -3.91 -2.83
N CYS A 145 6.42 -4.02 -3.96
CA CYS A 145 7.84 -3.71 -4.11
C CYS A 145 8.03 -2.21 -4.35
N ILE A 146 8.93 -1.55 -3.61
CA ILE A 146 9.25 -0.13 -3.80
C ILE A 146 10.55 0.01 -4.59
N GLN A 147 10.45 0.51 -5.82
CA GLN A 147 11.62 0.76 -6.67
C GLN A 147 11.87 2.27 -6.74
N SER A 148 12.47 2.84 -5.69
CA SER A 148 12.89 4.24 -5.66
C SER A 148 14.41 4.33 -5.50
N LYS A 149 15.07 5.26 -6.22
CA LYS A 149 16.49 5.56 -6.00
C LYS A 149 16.73 6.25 -4.66
N ARG A 150 15.70 6.89 -4.11
CA ARG A 150 15.77 7.67 -2.86
C ARG A 150 16.02 6.80 -1.63
N THR A 151 15.70 5.51 -1.70
CA THR A 151 15.98 4.58 -0.60
C THR A 151 17.48 4.36 -0.42
N GLU A 152 18.31 4.62 -1.43
CA GLU A 152 19.77 4.55 -1.35
C GLU A 152 20.37 5.72 -0.54
N GLU A 153 19.61 6.81 -0.33
CA GLU A 153 20.06 8.02 0.37
C GLU A 153 19.92 7.93 1.89
N PHE A 154 19.15 6.95 2.40
CA PHE A 154 18.94 6.71 3.83
C PHE A 154 20.16 6.00 4.46
N LYS A 155 20.84 6.68 5.38
CA LYS A 155 22.14 6.26 5.89
C LYS A 155 22.04 5.21 6.99
N LYS A 156 20.94 5.22 7.75
CA LYS A 156 20.72 4.36 8.92
C LYS A 156 19.65 3.29 8.68
N MET A 157 19.23 3.08 7.44
CA MET A 157 18.27 2.03 7.08
C MET A 157 18.79 0.63 7.43
N PRO A 158 18.10 -0.14 8.31
CA PRO A 158 18.46 -1.51 8.65
C PRO A 158 18.50 -2.46 7.44
N GLU A 159 19.40 -3.44 7.47
CA GLU A 159 19.58 -4.39 6.35
C GLU A 159 18.32 -5.21 6.04
N SER A 160 17.54 -5.57 7.05
CA SER A 160 16.27 -6.28 6.89
C SER A 160 15.27 -5.49 6.04
N ILE A 161 15.21 -4.17 6.23
CA ILE A 161 14.35 -3.27 5.47
C ILE A 161 14.88 -3.09 4.04
N ARG A 162 16.20 -2.94 3.87
CA ARG A 162 16.83 -2.79 2.55
C ARG A 162 16.45 -3.94 1.61
N ASN A 163 16.46 -5.17 2.11
CA ASN A 163 16.14 -6.36 1.32
C ASN A 163 14.64 -6.47 0.99
N MET A 164 13.76 -5.89 1.82
CA MET A 164 12.32 -5.85 1.58
C MET A 164 11.93 -4.76 0.56
N ILE A 165 12.58 -3.60 0.65
CA ILE A 165 12.31 -2.44 -0.20
C ILE A 165 12.97 -2.62 -1.58
N THR A 166 14.24 -3.01 -1.63
CA THR A 166 15.00 -3.17 -2.88
C THR A 166 15.54 -4.59 -2.97
N PRO A 167 14.80 -5.54 -3.58
CA PRO A 167 15.33 -6.88 -3.79
C PRO A 167 16.63 -6.80 -4.62
N PRO A 168 17.65 -7.62 -4.32
CA PRO A 168 18.93 -7.57 -5.01
C PRO A 168 18.72 -7.73 -6.53
N ARG A 169 19.23 -6.76 -7.30
CA ARG A 169 19.37 -6.91 -8.75
C ARG A 169 20.27 -8.11 -9.00
N ASN A 170 19.69 -9.21 -9.46
CA ASN A 170 20.48 -10.18 -10.21
C ASN A 170 21.01 -9.46 -11.45
N SER A 171 22.30 -9.14 -11.42
CA SER A 171 23.09 -8.65 -12.54
C SER A 171 23.27 -9.77 -13.56
N ALA A 172 22.22 -10.11 -14.30
CA ALA A 172 22.35 -10.80 -15.57
C ALA A 172 22.26 -9.73 -16.68
N PRO A 173 23.14 -9.74 -17.70
CA PRO A 173 23.16 -8.70 -18.73
C PRO A 173 21.81 -8.65 -19.45
N ARG A 174 21.16 -7.48 -19.47
CA ARG A 174 20.06 -7.21 -20.40
C ARG A 174 20.66 -6.94 -21.77
N ASP A 175 20.80 -7.99 -22.57
CA ASP A 175 20.94 -7.85 -24.00
C ASP A 175 19.57 -7.57 -24.61
N THR A 176 19.44 -6.40 -25.22
CA THR A 176 18.28 -5.99 -26.01
C THR A 176 18.27 -6.76 -27.31
N THR A 177 17.56 -7.87 -27.36
CA THR A 177 17.02 -8.44 -28.61
C THR A 177 15.81 -9.30 -28.27
N VAL A 178 14.61 -8.77 -28.49
CA VAL A 178 13.42 -9.58 -28.63
C VAL A 178 13.51 -10.27 -29.99
N THR A 179 14.06 -11.47 -30.01
CA THR A 179 13.88 -12.40 -31.12
C THR A 179 12.96 -13.51 -30.63
N ILE A 180 11.76 -13.56 -31.18
CA ILE A 180 10.79 -14.63 -30.97
C ILE A 180 11.40 -15.90 -31.59
N PRO A 181 11.70 -16.98 -30.83
CA PRO A 181 11.99 -18.27 -31.42
C PRO A 181 10.67 -18.94 -31.78
N ALA A 182 10.49 -19.19 -33.07
CA ALA A 182 9.45 -20.06 -33.59
C ALA A 182 9.54 -21.45 -32.95
N PRO A 183 8.41 -22.12 -32.63
CA PRO A 183 8.43 -23.48 -32.13
C PRO A 183 8.90 -24.42 -33.25
N ALA A 184 9.97 -25.17 -32.97
CA ALA A 184 10.47 -26.22 -33.83
C ALA A 184 9.43 -27.35 -33.94
N VAL A 185 9.25 -27.77 -35.17
CA VAL A 185 8.34 -28.80 -35.65
C VAL A 185 8.67 -30.17 -35.03
N THR A 186 7.65 -30.82 -34.49
CA THR A 186 7.61 -32.28 -34.35
C THR A 186 6.40 -32.78 -35.12
N GLU A 187 6.65 -33.54 -36.18
CA GLU A 187 5.67 -34.27 -36.99
C GLU A 187 6.08 -35.76 -37.02
N PRO A 188 5.20 -36.72 -37.34
CA PRO A 188 4.03 -37.11 -36.54
C PRO A 188 4.01 -38.64 -36.29
N SER A 189 3.21 -39.11 -35.35
CA SER A 189 2.82 -40.53 -35.25
C SER A 189 1.53 -40.68 -34.42
N PRO A 190 0.73 -41.72 -34.69
CA PRO A 190 -0.50 -41.57 -35.45
C PRO A 190 -1.73 -41.37 -34.56
N VAL A 191 -2.76 -40.78 -35.15
CA VAL A 191 -4.10 -40.68 -34.58
C VAL A 191 -4.68 -42.07 -34.31
N PRO A 192 -5.33 -42.25 -33.14
CA PRO A 192 -6.68 -42.77 -33.12
C PRO A 192 -7.58 -41.73 -32.42
N ALA A 193 -8.50 -41.12 -33.15
CA ALA A 193 -9.91 -41.48 -33.16
C ALA A 193 -10.65 -41.12 -31.84
N VAL A 194 -11.57 -40.16 -31.99
CA VAL A 194 -12.75 -39.81 -31.16
C VAL A 194 -12.51 -39.44 -29.68
N SER A 195 -12.44 -38.14 -29.39
CA SER A 195 -12.73 -37.64 -28.03
C SER A 195 -14.24 -37.71 -27.81
N ASP A 196 -14.68 -38.73 -27.08
CA ASP A 196 -16.09 -38.95 -26.75
C ASP A 196 -16.74 -37.69 -26.18
N GLU A 197 -17.86 -37.28 -26.77
CA GLU A 197 -18.68 -36.16 -26.33
C GLU A 197 -19.04 -36.25 -24.83
N ALA A 198 -19.12 -37.48 -24.31
CA ALA A 198 -19.30 -37.79 -22.90
C ALA A 198 -18.17 -37.25 -21.99
N THR A 199 -16.91 -37.32 -22.44
CA THR A 199 -15.74 -36.88 -21.66
C THR A 199 -15.62 -35.36 -21.62
N ILE A 200 -15.97 -34.67 -22.71
CA ILE A 200 -16.03 -33.20 -22.76
C ILE A 200 -17.18 -32.70 -21.87
N ARG A 201 -18.37 -33.30 -21.98
CA ARG A 201 -19.52 -32.98 -21.13
C ARG A 201 -19.23 -33.22 -19.64
N ALA A 202 -18.55 -34.31 -19.29
CA ALA A 202 -18.19 -34.60 -17.91
C ALA A 202 -17.23 -33.55 -17.32
N ARG A 203 -16.26 -33.07 -18.11
CA ARG A 203 -15.29 -32.06 -17.67
C ARG A 203 -15.95 -30.68 -17.47
N VAL A 204 -16.82 -30.26 -18.40
CA VAL A 204 -17.57 -29.01 -18.29
C VAL A 204 -18.52 -29.03 -17.08
N MET A 205 -19.19 -30.16 -16.83
CA MET A 205 -20.06 -30.31 -15.65
C MET A 205 -19.27 -30.30 -14.33
N ALA A 206 -18.07 -30.90 -14.30
CA ALA A 206 -17.20 -30.87 -13.13
C ALA A 206 -16.71 -29.45 -12.83
N GLU A 207 -16.33 -28.70 -13.86
CA GLU A 207 -15.90 -27.30 -13.76
C GLU A 207 -17.04 -26.38 -13.29
N GLN A 208 -18.24 -26.55 -13.85
CA GLN A 208 -19.44 -25.81 -13.41
C GLN A 208 -19.84 -26.15 -11.97
N LYS A 209 -19.70 -27.41 -11.55
CA LYS A 209 -19.93 -27.82 -10.16
C LYS A 209 -18.91 -27.19 -9.21
N ALA A 210 -17.63 -27.16 -9.59
CA ALA A 210 -16.57 -26.55 -8.79
C ALA A 210 -16.77 -25.03 -8.64
N ARG A 211 -17.16 -24.35 -9.73
CA ARG A 211 -17.54 -22.93 -9.74
C ARG A 211 -18.69 -22.66 -8.78
N MET A 212 -19.77 -23.43 -8.88
CA MET A 212 -20.96 -23.29 -8.05
C MET A 212 -20.65 -23.53 -6.56
N SER A 213 -19.84 -24.54 -6.25
CA SER A 213 -19.41 -24.80 -4.86
C SER A 213 -18.60 -23.63 -4.32
N GLY A 214 -17.61 -23.16 -5.06
CA GLY A 214 -16.75 -22.05 -4.64
C GLY A 214 -17.52 -20.76 -4.39
N ILE A 215 -18.50 -20.42 -5.23
CA ILE A 215 -19.36 -19.24 -5.05
C ILE A 215 -20.22 -19.40 -3.80
N ASN A 216 -20.80 -20.58 -3.55
CA ASN A 216 -21.60 -20.79 -2.34
C ASN A 216 -20.75 -20.75 -1.06
N ASP A 217 -19.56 -21.34 -1.07
CA ASP A 217 -18.64 -21.35 0.07
C ASP A 217 -18.15 -19.93 0.41
N LEU A 218 -17.86 -19.11 -0.61
CA LEU A 218 -17.48 -17.71 -0.45
C LEU A 218 -18.55 -16.90 0.30
N PHE A 219 -19.83 -17.05 -0.07
CA PHE A 219 -20.93 -16.29 0.53
C PHE A 219 -21.40 -16.86 1.87
N ALA A 220 -21.22 -18.16 2.11
CA ALA A 220 -21.53 -18.82 3.38
C ALA A 220 -20.75 -18.23 4.57
N MET A 221 -19.52 -17.74 4.33
CA MET A 221 -18.69 -17.06 5.34
C MET A 221 -19.34 -15.82 5.95
N PHE A 222 -20.36 -15.25 5.29
CA PHE A 222 -21.03 -14.02 5.71
C PHE A 222 -22.43 -14.24 6.31
N GLY A 223 -22.75 -15.48 6.70
CA GLY A 223 -23.94 -15.79 7.50
C GLY A 223 -25.27 -15.38 6.85
N GLY A 224 -25.34 -15.38 5.51
CA GLY A 224 -26.55 -15.05 4.77
C GLY A 224 -26.82 -13.55 4.55
N ARG A 225 -25.85 -12.66 4.86
CA ARG A 225 -25.98 -11.20 4.66
C ARG A 225 -26.14 -10.79 3.19
N TYR A 226 -25.59 -11.56 2.26
CA TYR A 226 -25.51 -11.23 0.83
C TYR A 226 -26.27 -12.24 -0.05
N GLN A 227 -27.38 -12.81 0.44
CA GLN A 227 -28.15 -13.85 -0.27
C GLN A 227 -28.61 -13.43 -1.67
N THR A 228 -29.01 -12.17 -1.86
CA THR A 228 -29.43 -11.65 -3.17
C THR A 228 -28.29 -11.64 -4.17
N LEU A 229 -27.11 -11.17 -3.76
CA LEU A 229 -25.92 -11.14 -4.60
C LEU A 229 -25.37 -12.54 -4.88
N GLN A 230 -25.43 -13.43 -3.89
CA GLN A 230 -25.12 -14.85 -4.05
C GLN A 230 -25.97 -15.48 -5.14
N ALA A 231 -27.30 -15.28 -5.10
CA ALA A 231 -28.23 -15.82 -6.09
C ALA A 231 -27.93 -15.29 -7.51
N GLN A 232 -27.55 -14.01 -7.63
CA GLN A 232 -27.16 -13.41 -8.91
C GLN A 232 -25.87 -14.00 -9.47
N CYS A 233 -24.85 -14.21 -8.64
CA CYS A 233 -23.57 -14.81 -9.06
C CYS A 233 -23.74 -16.29 -9.45
N VAL A 234 -24.62 -17.01 -8.76
CA VAL A 234 -24.97 -18.41 -9.06
C VAL A 234 -25.73 -18.54 -10.37
N ALA A 235 -26.69 -17.64 -10.63
CA ALA A 235 -27.51 -17.64 -11.84
C ALA A 235 -26.76 -17.23 -13.11
N ASP A 236 -25.67 -16.49 -12.97
CA ASP A 236 -24.79 -16.05 -14.06
C ASP A 236 -23.78 -17.15 -14.42
N PRO A 237 -23.89 -17.81 -15.60
CA PRO A 237 -23.00 -18.90 -16.00
C PRO A 237 -21.58 -18.42 -16.32
N ASP A 238 -21.41 -17.13 -16.63
CA ASP A 238 -20.12 -16.50 -16.94
C ASP A 238 -19.44 -15.91 -15.70
N CYS A 239 -20.15 -15.85 -14.56
CA CYS A 239 -19.59 -15.37 -13.30
C CYS A 239 -18.60 -16.39 -12.72
N SER A 240 -17.31 -16.05 -12.81
CA SER A 240 -16.23 -16.79 -12.17
C SER A 240 -16.20 -16.56 -10.66
N LEU A 241 -15.49 -17.43 -9.93
CA LEU A 241 -15.29 -17.25 -8.48
C LEU A 241 -14.61 -15.92 -8.14
N GLU A 242 -13.71 -15.45 -8.99
CA GLU A 242 -13.02 -14.17 -8.84
C GLU A 242 -13.97 -12.99 -9.03
N MET A 243 -14.82 -13.03 -10.05
CA MET A 243 -15.87 -12.02 -10.26
C MET A 243 -16.87 -11.99 -9.10
N ALA A 244 -17.22 -13.15 -8.54
CA ALA A 244 -18.08 -13.24 -7.38
C ALA A 244 -17.43 -12.61 -6.11
N ARG A 245 -16.11 -12.77 -5.93
CA ARG A 245 -15.35 -12.08 -4.88
C ARG A 245 -15.34 -10.58 -5.09
N GLU A 246 -15.08 -10.11 -6.30
CA GLU A 246 -15.04 -8.68 -6.63
C GLU A 246 -16.40 -8.02 -6.41
N ARG A 247 -17.49 -8.66 -6.89
CA ARG A 247 -18.86 -8.19 -6.65
C ARG A 247 -19.20 -8.15 -5.15
N LEU A 248 -18.80 -9.17 -4.39
CA LEU A 248 -19.00 -9.22 -2.95
C LEU A 248 -18.21 -8.12 -2.23
N LEU A 249 -16.96 -7.88 -2.63
CA LEU A 249 -16.14 -6.79 -2.10
C LEU A 249 -16.74 -5.41 -2.40
N ASN A 250 -17.29 -5.22 -3.60
CA ASN A 250 -17.99 -3.99 -3.98
C ASN A 250 -19.27 -3.78 -3.15
N GLU A 251 -20.06 -4.83 -2.92
CA GLU A 251 -21.28 -4.78 -2.11
C GLU A 251 -20.98 -4.59 -0.60
N MET A 252 -19.87 -5.15 -0.12
CA MET A 252 -19.32 -4.86 1.21
C MET A 252 -18.82 -3.41 1.34
N GLY A 253 -18.66 -2.72 0.21
CA GLY A 253 -17.97 -1.44 0.07
C GLY A 253 -18.83 -0.17 0.17
N GLU A 254 -20.17 -0.21 0.17
CA GLU A 254 -20.97 1.03 0.31
C GLU A 254 -21.29 1.35 1.78
N PRO A 255 -20.83 2.50 2.31
CA PRO A 255 -21.26 3.87 1.95
C PRO A 255 -20.12 4.64 1.23
N PRO A 256 -20.21 5.94 0.87
CA PRO A 256 -19.25 6.54 -0.05
C PRO A 256 -17.87 6.65 0.61
N ARG A 257 -17.01 5.65 0.35
CA ARG A 257 -15.62 5.62 0.78
C ARG A 257 -14.78 6.13 -0.37
N VAL A 258 -14.24 7.32 -0.23
CA VAL A 258 -13.16 7.77 -1.11
C VAL A 258 -11.89 7.10 -0.60
N SER A 259 -11.24 6.28 -1.43
CA SER A 259 -10.00 5.58 -1.09
C SER A 259 -8.85 6.25 -1.82
N TRP A 260 -7.85 6.74 -1.08
CA TRP A 260 -6.61 7.28 -1.64
C TRP A 260 -5.49 6.25 -1.45
N ARG A 261 -4.63 6.15 -2.47
CA ARG A 261 -3.41 5.35 -2.40
C ARG A 261 -2.22 6.24 -2.74
N VAL A 262 -1.28 6.36 -1.81
CA VAL A 262 -0.04 7.11 -1.99
C VAL A 262 1.09 6.11 -2.23
N PHE A 263 1.47 5.93 -3.49
CA PHE A 263 2.56 5.03 -3.88
C PHE A 263 3.89 5.76 -4.07
N TYR A 264 3.88 7.01 -4.55
CA TYR A 264 5.08 7.81 -4.81
C TYR A 264 4.81 9.30 -4.59
N LEU A 265 5.84 9.98 -4.09
CA LEU A 265 6.02 11.43 -4.07
C LEU A 265 7.35 11.77 -4.75
#